data_AF-A0A955M9V6-F1
#
_entry.id   AF-A0A955M9V6-F1
#
_cell.length_a   1.000
_cell.length_b   1.000
_cell.length_c   1.000
_cell.angle_alpha   90.00
_cell.angle_beta   90.00
_cell.angle_gamma   90.00
#
_symmetry.space_group_name_H-M   'P 1'
#
loop_
_entity.id
_entity.type
_entity.pdbx_description
1 polymer ?
#
loop_
_entity_poly.entity_id
_entity_poly.type
_entity_poly.pdbx_seq_one_letter_code
_entity_poly.pdbx_strand_id
1 'polypeptide(L)'
;MRRLILIVCLFLPAWSLPAAAQNYYSEVDRYLYPQQNRRTISMDLRNANMNDVLKMLSQQSGMNFIASSEVSGLSVNLYLDNVPVEEALERILAANNLTYEIQGNSNIFMVKRVERPDIELMTRVYPLRHATIPSSKLNSTLSDFESASGGSAIGGDGEGIVSAVRGVLSENGRVIEYARTNSLVVTDVPSQFGLIESTIRRLDVRVPQILIEVEMLDVAKDTAELMGVKWGNTPVAFSGGSKRGFSPFNFDNILEDNIDQTGRVAGAATDFIEDQDLGNADKRYTASNVSFEGLTFLVQFLRTKSDTRSLARPRILTLNNETAEIRISTDEAIGITSSVTGADAGT
;
A
#
# COMPACT_ATOMS: atom_id res chain seq x y z
N MET A 1 69.26 33.02 2.84
CA MET A 1 69.04 32.65 4.25
C MET A 1 68.15 31.41 4.28
N ARG A 2 68.71 30.24 4.60
CA ARG A 2 68.03 28.94 4.65
C ARG A 2 68.46 28.26 5.96
N ARG A 3 67.51 27.89 6.82
CA ARG A 3 67.78 27.05 8.01
C ARG A 3 67.09 25.71 7.84
N LEU A 4 67.93 24.70 7.75
CA LEU A 4 67.65 23.27 7.70
C LEU A 4 67.52 22.80 9.17
N ILE A 5 66.38 22.23 9.57
CA ILE A 5 66.24 21.52 10.86
C ILE A 5 65.91 20.07 10.55
N LEU A 6 66.82 19.21 10.97
CA LEU A 6 66.92 17.78 10.68
C LEU A 6 66.25 17.03 11.83
N ILE A 7 65.18 16.29 11.53
CA ILE A 7 64.47 15.43 12.50
C ILE A 7 65.32 14.18 12.71
N VAL A 8 65.86 14.02 13.91
CA VAL A 8 66.49 12.79 14.39
C VAL A 8 65.47 12.05 15.25
N CYS A 9 64.88 11.00 14.70
CA CYS A 9 64.11 10.01 15.46
C CYS A 9 65.07 9.19 16.32
N LEU A 10 65.08 9.44 17.63
CA LEU A 10 65.83 8.66 18.60
C LEU A 10 64.90 7.57 19.16
N PHE A 11 65.08 6.34 18.66
CA PHE A 11 64.49 5.12 19.20
C PHE A 11 65.05 4.91 20.62
N LEU A 12 64.28 5.29 21.65
CA LEU A 12 64.60 4.98 23.03
C LEU A 12 64.12 3.56 23.36
N PRO A 13 64.99 2.68 23.88
CA PRO A 13 64.58 1.35 24.33
C PRO A 13 63.62 1.48 25.52
N ALA A 14 62.61 0.61 25.56
CA ALA A 14 61.67 0.47 26.66
C ALA A 14 62.42 0.06 27.95
N TRP A 15 62.95 1.05 28.67
CA TRP A 15 63.31 0.89 30.06
C TRP A 15 62.01 0.87 30.86
N SER A 16 61.79 -0.23 31.58
CA SER A 16 60.75 -0.36 32.59
C SER A 16 60.84 0.83 33.55
N LEU A 17 59.82 1.68 33.55
CA LEU A 17 59.63 2.71 34.56
C LEU A 17 59.77 2.05 35.94
N PRO A 18 60.65 2.56 36.82
CA PRO A 18 60.75 2.01 38.17
C PRO A 18 59.41 2.18 38.87
N ALA A 19 58.94 1.11 39.52
CA ALA A 19 57.69 1.04 40.29
C ALA A 19 57.62 2.01 41.50
N ALA A 20 58.51 2.99 41.57
CA ALA A 20 58.58 4.00 42.63
C ALA A 20 57.57 5.15 42.44
N ALA A 21 57.10 5.43 41.22
CA ALA A 21 56.14 6.51 40.97
C ALA A 21 54.70 6.14 41.36
N GLN A 22 54.36 4.84 41.40
CA GLN A 22 53.04 4.36 41.84
C GLN A 22 52.88 4.37 43.36
N ASN A 23 53.98 4.32 44.12
CA ASN A 23 53.95 4.31 45.58
C ASN A 23 53.84 5.72 46.19
N TYR A 24 54.06 6.78 45.41
CA TYR A 24 54.01 8.15 45.94
C TYR A 24 52.58 8.63 46.22
N TYR A 25 51.62 8.22 45.40
CA TYR A 25 50.21 8.60 45.58
C TYR A 25 49.49 7.82 46.70
N SER A 26 50.05 6.69 47.17
CA SER A 26 49.44 5.93 48.29
C SER A 26 49.82 6.46 49.67
N GLU A 27 50.91 7.22 49.78
CA GLU A 27 51.35 7.80 51.06
C GLU A 27 50.61 9.09 51.40
N VAL A 28 50.21 9.89 50.41
CA VAL A 28 49.52 11.18 50.66
C VAL A 28 48.10 10.96 51.19
N ASP A 29 47.38 9.96 50.67
CA ASP A 29 46.06 9.55 51.16
C ASP A 29 46.11 9.04 52.62
N ARG A 30 47.25 8.49 53.04
CA ARG A 30 47.47 7.98 54.41
C ARG A 30 47.49 9.09 55.46
N TYR A 31 47.81 10.33 55.08
CA TYR A 31 47.91 11.47 55.99
C TYR A 31 46.65 12.34 56.04
N LEU A 32 45.81 12.32 55.00
CA LEU A 32 44.56 13.10 54.95
C LEU A 32 43.39 12.40 55.65
N TYR A 33 43.48 11.07 55.84
CA TYR A 33 42.56 10.28 56.62
C TYR A 33 43.35 9.50 57.69
N PRO A 34 43.46 9.98 58.94
CA PRO A 34 44.08 9.19 59.99
C PRO A 34 43.29 7.88 60.10
N GLN A 35 43.99 6.75 59.99
CA GLN A 35 43.48 5.40 60.16
C GLN A 35 42.79 5.30 61.53
N GLN A 36 41.50 5.66 61.60
CA GLN A 36 40.64 5.34 62.72
C GLN A 36 40.56 3.83 62.74
N ASN A 37 41.43 3.22 63.55
CA ASN A 37 41.40 1.84 64.03
C ASN A 37 40.41 0.95 63.26
N ARG A 38 40.75 0.57 62.02
CA ARG A 38 39.92 -0.30 61.19
C ARG A 38 39.97 -1.67 61.83
N ARG A 39 39.03 -1.93 62.73
CA ARG A 39 38.81 -3.26 63.30
C ARG A 39 38.60 -4.17 62.09
N THR A 40 39.42 -5.20 61.97
CA THR A 40 39.25 -6.21 60.93
C THR A 40 38.51 -7.41 61.51
N ILE A 41 37.74 -8.05 60.66
CA ILE A 41 36.92 -9.20 61.03
C ILE A 41 37.20 -10.36 60.08
N SER A 42 37.30 -11.55 60.66
CA SER A 42 37.33 -12.82 59.95
C SER A 42 36.18 -13.68 60.47
N MET A 43 35.37 -14.22 59.56
CA MET A 43 34.26 -15.11 59.90
C MET A 43 33.92 -16.01 58.70
N ASP A 44 33.58 -17.26 59.00
CA ASP A 44 33.04 -18.23 58.04
C ASP A 44 31.65 -18.63 58.54
N LEU A 45 30.62 -18.20 57.81
CA LEU A 45 29.22 -18.47 58.09
C LEU A 45 28.56 -19.08 56.87
N ARG A 46 27.85 -20.19 57.09
CA ARG A 46 27.09 -20.90 56.05
C ARG A 46 25.62 -20.89 56.43
N ASN A 47 24.79 -20.39 55.52
CA ASN A 47 23.35 -20.32 55.64
C ASN A 47 22.89 -19.65 56.95
N ALA A 48 23.59 -18.60 57.36
CA ALA A 48 23.31 -17.90 58.61
C ALA A 48 22.17 -16.88 58.40
N ASN A 49 21.28 -16.75 59.39
CA ASN A 49 20.23 -15.74 59.36
C ASN A 49 20.87 -14.35 59.52
N MET A 50 20.41 -13.37 58.73
CA MET A 50 20.94 -12.01 58.74
C MET A 50 20.90 -11.36 60.13
N ASN A 51 19.89 -11.66 60.95
CA ASN A 51 19.83 -11.16 62.33
C ASN A 51 20.98 -11.69 63.20
N ASP A 52 21.34 -12.96 63.02
CA ASP A 52 22.44 -13.58 63.73
C ASP A 52 23.80 -13.05 63.24
N VAL A 53 23.91 -12.82 61.93
CA VAL A 53 25.09 -12.19 61.31
C VAL A 53 25.28 -10.77 61.85
N LEU A 54 24.22 -9.95 61.86
CA LEU A 54 24.27 -8.57 62.39
C LEU A 54 24.58 -8.55 63.89
N LYS A 55 24.05 -9.51 64.67
CA LYS A 55 24.38 -9.65 66.09
C LYS A 55 25.84 -10.03 66.30
N MET A 56 26.38 -10.95 65.51
CA MET A 56 27.78 -11.37 65.59
C MET A 56 28.72 -10.23 65.17
N LEU A 57 28.35 -9.49 64.12
CA LEU A 57 29.03 -8.27 63.70
C LEU A 57 29.00 -7.21 64.81
N SER A 58 27.87 -7.03 65.50
CA SER A 58 27.75 -6.10 66.63
C SER A 58 28.73 -6.44 67.74
N GLN A 59 28.82 -7.72 68.11
CA GLN A 59 29.72 -8.20 69.18
C GLN A 59 31.20 -8.07 68.81
N GLN A 60 31.56 -8.33 67.56
CA GLN A 60 32.96 -8.29 67.11
C GLN A 60 33.44 -6.87 66.79
N SER A 61 32.57 -6.01 66.27
CA SER A 61 32.90 -4.64 65.87
C SER A 61 32.64 -3.59 66.94
N GLY A 62 31.77 -3.86 67.91
CA GLY A 62 31.31 -2.88 68.91
C GLY A 62 30.31 -1.86 68.39
N MET A 63 29.75 -2.06 67.19
CA MET A 63 28.67 -1.24 66.63
C MET A 63 27.30 -1.79 67.01
N ASN A 64 26.32 -0.92 67.28
CA ASN A 64 24.95 -1.36 67.56
C ASN A 64 24.11 -1.29 66.28
N PHE A 65 23.47 -2.39 65.91
CA PHE A 65 22.61 -2.45 64.74
C PHE A 65 21.14 -2.57 65.15
N ILE A 66 20.26 -1.86 64.44
CA ILE A 66 18.82 -2.07 64.47
C ILE A 66 18.40 -2.62 63.11
N ALA A 67 17.88 -3.84 63.10
CA ALA A 67 17.36 -4.48 61.90
C ALA A 67 15.87 -4.11 61.71
N SER A 68 15.51 -3.57 60.54
CA SER A 68 14.10 -3.43 60.15
C SER A 68 13.44 -4.81 60.00
N SER A 69 12.11 -4.89 60.11
CA SER A 69 11.35 -6.14 59.92
C SER A 69 11.58 -6.80 58.56
N GLU A 70 12.03 -6.03 57.57
CA GLU A 70 12.36 -6.50 56.21
C GLU A 70 13.65 -7.32 56.15
N VAL A 71 14.51 -7.24 57.18
CA VAL A 71 15.77 -7.98 57.28
C VAL A 71 15.53 -9.39 57.86
N SER A 72 14.39 -9.59 58.52
CA SER A 72 13.96 -10.87 59.10
C SER A 72 13.65 -11.89 58.00
N GLY A 73 14.54 -12.87 57.83
CA GLY A 73 14.35 -14.01 56.93
C GLY A 73 15.35 -14.12 55.78
N LEU A 74 16.27 -13.16 55.65
CA LEU A 74 17.38 -13.25 54.70
C LEU A 74 18.48 -14.15 55.27
N SER A 75 18.96 -15.09 54.47
CA SER A 75 20.09 -15.97 54.80
C SER A 75 21.31 -15.61 53.95
N VAL A 76 22.50 -15.60 54.55
CA VAL A 76 23.74 -15.25 53.86
C VAL A 76 24.81 -16.32 54.07
N ASN A 77 25.58 -16.56 53.02
CA ASN A 77 26.84 -17.29 53.07
C ASN A 77 27.97 -16.27 53.03
N LEU A 78 28.84 -16.29 54.03
CA LEU A 78 29.86 -15.28 54.23
C LEU A 78 31.19 -15.93 54.54
N TYR A 79 32.23 -15.52 53.81
CA TYR A 79 33.61 -15.91 54.06
C TYR A 79 34.45 -14.63 54.07
N LEU A 80 34.85 -14.18 55.26
CA LEU A 80 35.68 -13.01 55.44
C LEU A 80 37.00 -13.41 56.08
N ASP A 81 38.09 -12.87 55.54
CA ASP A 81 39.42 -12.97 56.12
C ASP A 81 40.09 -11.60 56.14
N ASN A 82 40.35 -11.09 57.35
CA ASN A 82 41.03 -9.82 57.60
C ASN A 82 40.42 -8.64 56.83
N VAL A 83 39.08 -8.55 56.82
CA VAL A 83 38.33 -7.52 56.10
C VAL A 83 37.97 -6.39 57.06
N PRO A 84 38.12 -5.10 56.69
CA PRO A 84 37.62 -3.98 57.48
C PRO A 84 36.11 -4.11 57.72
N VAL A 85 35.63 -3.81 58.94
CA VAL A 85 34.21 -4.03 59.28
C VAL A 85 33.27 -3.24 58.37
N GLU A 86 33.56 -1.97 58.08
CA GLU A 86 32.70 -1.14 57.23
C GLU A 86 32.56 -1.72 55.82
N GLU A 87 33.68 -2.20 55.25
CA GLU A 87 33.69 -2.83 53.93
C GLU A 87 32.92 -4.14 53.94
N ALA A 88 33.14 -4.98 54.96
CA ALA A 88 32.39 -6.21 55.13
C ALA A 88 30.88 -5.94 55.27
N LEU A 89 30.48 -4.98 56.10
CA LEU A 89 29.08 -4.60 56.31
C LEU A 89 28.44 -4.12 55.01
N GLU A 90 29.08 -3.19 54.29
CA GLU A 90 28.58 -2.68 53.02
C GLU A 90 28.38 -3.80 52.00
N ARG A 91 29.36 -4.72 51.88
CA ARG A 91 29.28 -5.85 50.93
C ARG A 91 28.19 -6.85 51.30
N ILE A 92 28.02 -7.17 52.58
CA ILE A 92 26.97 -8.09 53.07
C ILE A 92 25.58 -7.50 52.81
N LEU A 93 25.40 -6.21 53.11
CA LEU A 93 24.13 -5.52 52.92
C LEU A 93 23.82 -5.33 51.43
N ALA A 94 24.81 -4.92 50.63
CA ALA A 94 24.67 -4.76 49.19
C ALA A 94 24.28 -6.07 48.49
N ALA A 95 24.80 -7.22 48.92
CA ALA A 95 24.45 -8.53 48.37
C ALA A 95 22.95 -8.87 48.50
N ASN A 96 22.24 -8.23 49.45
CA ASN A 96 20.81 -8.44 49.70
C ASN A 96 19.96 -7.20 49.40
N ASN A 97 20.46 -6.22 48.65
CA ASN A 97 19.80 -4.93 48.39
C ASN A 97 19.42 -4.16 49.67
N LEU A 98 20.24 -4.28 50.71
CA LEU A 98 20.12 -3.54 51.95
C LEU A 98 21.17 -2.42 52.00
N THR A 99 20.87 -1.38 52.76
CA THR A 99 21.79 -0.31 53.12
C THR A 99 21.67 -0.03 54.60
N TYR A 100 22.64 0.67 55.17
CA TYR A 100 22.58 1.15 56.55
C TYR A 100 22.49 2.67 56.57
N GLU A 101 21.71 3.20 57.50
CA GLU A 101 21.58 4.63 57.77
C GLU A 101 21.99 4.90 59.22
N ILE A 102 22.86 5.88 59.42
CA ILE A 102 23.33 6.29 60.74
C ILE A 102 22.36 7.33 61.28
N GLN A 103 21.69 7.06 62.41
CA GLN A 103 20.86 8.07 63.07
C GLN A 103 21.74 9.03 63.90
N GLY A 104 22.06 10.18 63.32
CA GLY A 104 22.71 11.31 64.00
C GLY A 104 24.07 10.98 64.61
N ASN A 105 24.39 11.60 65.76
CA ASN A 105 25.68 11.46 66.45
C ASN A 105 25.77 10.19 67.34
N SER A 106 24.96 9.16 67.06
CA SER A 106 24.85 7.95 67.88
C SER A 106 25.49 6.73 67.21
N ASN A 107 26.05 5.80 68.00
CA ASN A 107 26.67 4.55 67.51
C ASN A 107 25.61 3.48 67.16
N ILE A 108 24.51 3.89 66.52
CA ILE A 108 23.38 3.05 66.15
C ILE A 108 23.18 3.13 64.64
N PHE A 109 23.27 1.97 64.00
CA PHE A 109 23.15 1.79 62.55
C PHE A 109 21.82 1.09 62.25
N MET A 110 20.94 1.75 61.48
CA MET A 110 19.66 1.18 61.08
C MET A 110 19.80 0.54 59.71
N VAL A 111 19.56 -0.77 59.62
CA VAL A 111 19.60 -1.51 58.35
C VAL A 111 18.22 -1.47 57.71
N LYS A 112 18.14 -0.90 56.51
CA LYS A 112 16.92 -0.78 55.70
C LYS A 112 17.17 -1.24 54.27
N ARG A 113 16.12 -1.50 53.49
CA ARG A 113 16.27 -1.80 52.06
C ARG A 113 16.79 -0.55 51.33
N VAL A 114 17.58 -0.75 50.28
CA VAL A 114 17.96 0.35 49.37
C VAL A 114 16.68 0.91 48.75
N GLU A 115 16.25 2.06 49.22
CA GLU A 115 15.20 2.86 48.58
C GLU A 115 15.77 3.36 47.25
N ARG A 116 15.12 3.00 46.13
CA ARG A 116 15.36 3.73 44.89
C ARG A 116 14.90 5.16 45.17
N PRO A 117 15.65 6.21 44.80
CA PRO A 117 15.14 7.56 44.92
C PRO A 117 13.81 7.60 44.17
N ASP A 118 12.74 7.97 44.87
CA ASP A 118 11.41 8.14 44.27
C ASP A 118 11.56 9.20 43.19
N ILE A 119 11.65 8.75 41.93
CA ILE A 119 11.70 9.67 40.80
C ILE A 119 10.33 10.30 40.73
N GLU A 120 10.23 11.57 41.09
CA GLU A 120 8.97 12.31 41.04
C GLU A 120 8.44 12.34 39.60
N LEU A 121 7.39 11.56 39.34
CA LEU A 121 6.70 11.56 38.06
C LEU A 121 5.67 12.69 38.05
N MET A 122 5.75 13.55 37.04
CA MET A 122 4.73 14.56 36.81
C MET A 122 3.84 14.10 35.65
N THR A 123 2.54 14.46 35.71
CA THR A 123 1.59 14.19 34.62
C THR A 123 1.18 15.50 33.97
N ARG A 124 1.26 15.58 32.64
CA ARG A 124 0.80 16.72 31.84
C ARG A 124 -0.14 16.26 30.73
N VAL A 125 -1.10 17.12 30.41
CA VAL A 125 -2.07 16.89 29.34
C VAL A 125 -1.75 17.80 28.16
N TYR A 126 -1.58 17.20 26.99
CA TYR A 126 -1.28 17.87 25.73
C TYR A 126 -2.47 17.73 24.78
N PRO A 127 -3.27 18.80 24.56
CA PRO A 127 -4.30 18.78 23.54
C PRO A 127 -3.67 18.88 22.14
N LEU A 128 -4.08 17.99 21.23
CA LEU A 128 -3.65 17.99 19.84
C LEU A 128 -4.60 18.83 18.99
N ARG A 129 -4.05 19.68 18.12
CA ARG A 129 -4.82 20.62 17.28
C ARG A 129 -5.07 20.11 15.87
N HIS A 130 -4.09 19.43 15.29
CA HIS A 130 -4.07 19.00 13.90
C HIS A 130 -3.97 17.49 13.76
N ALA A 131 -3.17 16.83 14.61
CA ALA A 131 -3.08 15.39 14.67
C ALA A 131 -4.34 14.80 15.30
N THR A 132 -4.91 13.77 14.67
CA THR A 132 -6.04 13.03 15.21
C THR A 132 -5.52 11.75 15.86
N ILE A 133 -5.97 11.48 17.08
CA ILE A 133 -5.74 10.18 17.73
C ILE A 133 -6.71 9.19 17.07
N PRO A 134 -6.22 8.19 16.31
CA PRO A 134 -7.09 7.15 15.79
C PRO A 134 -7.56 6.31 16.97
N SER A 135 -8.73 6.63 17.53
CA SER A 135 -9.34 5.75 18.51
C SER A 135 -9.54 4.39 17.86
N SER A 136 -8.81 3.40 18.36
CA SER A 136 -8.70 2.02 17.88
C SER A 136 -10.01 1.21 18.02
N LYS A 137 -11.17 1.82 17.76
CA LYS A 137 -12.49 1.17 17.79
C LYS A 137 -13.40 1.49 16.61
N LEU A 138 -13.08 2.50 15.80
CA LEU A 138 -13.87 2.81 14.60
C LEU A 138 -13.26 2.21 13.32
N ASN A 139 -11.93 2.02 13.28
CA ASN A 139 -11.28 1.31 12.18
C ASN A 139 -11.32 -0.21 12.34
N SER A 140 -11.40 -0.74 13.58
CA SER A 140 -11.50 -2.19 13.79
C SER A 140 -12.82 -2.76 13.29
N THR A 141 -13.92 -2.01 13.42
CA THR A 141 -15.24 -2.45 12.96
C THR A 141 -15.40 -2.45 11.44
N LEU A 142 -14.54 -1.74 10.71
CA LEU A 142 -14.47 -1.79 9.24
C LEU A 142 -13.51 -2.91 8.79
N SER A 143 -12.40 -3.15 9.49
CA SER A 143 -11.50 -4.27 9.20
C SER A 143 -12.06 -5.64 9.58
N ASP A 144 -13.02 -5.70 10.51
CA ASP A 144 -13.70 -6.94 10.90
C ASP A 144 -14.59 -7.51 9.77
N PHE A 145 -14.98 -6.70 8.77
CA PHE A 145 -15.73 -7.19 7.61
C PHE A 145 -14.83 -7.75 6.50
N GLU A 146 -13.56 -7.33 6.43
CA GLU A 146 -12.54 -7.89 5.51
C GLU A 146 -11.72 -9.04 6.13
N SER A 147 -11.67 -9.14 7.47
CA SER A 147 -10.83 -10.11 8.18
C SER A 147 -11.62 -11.32 8.70
N ALA A 148 -12.36 -12.00 7.81
CA ALA A 148 -12.92 -13.33 8.08
C ALA A 148 -11.89 -14.47 7.82
N SER A 149 -10.60 -14.22 8.10
CA SER A 149 -9.58 -15.27 8.12
C SER A 149 -8.65 -15.05 9.32
N GLY A 150 -8.60 -16.06 10.20
CA GLY A 150 -8.02 -15.97 11.53
C GLY A 150 -6.53 -15.64 11.54
N GLY A 151 -6.20 -14.61 12.31
CA GLY A 151 -4.84 -14.25 12.68
C GLY A 151 -4.89 -13.20 13.78
N SER A 152 -4.69 -13.64 15.02
CA SER A 152 -4.58 -12.78 16.20
C SER A 152 -3.48 -11.74 15.99
N ALA A 153 -3.83 -10.53 15.61
CA ALA A 153 -2.92 -9.41 15.53
C ALA A 153 -2.55 -8.97 16.96
N ILE A 154 -1.32 -9.35 17.33
CA ILE A 154 -0.53 -8.77 18.40
C ILE A 154 -0.60 -7.24 18.27
N GLY A 155 -0.80 -6.56 19.41
CA GLY A 155 -1.15 -5.14 19.52
C GLY A 155 -0.47 -4.25 18.49
N GLY A 156 -1.29 -3.62 17.65
CA GLY A 156 -0.83 -2.70 16.62
C GLY A 156 0.04 -1.61 17.23
N ASP A 157 1.31 -1.60 16.81
CA ASP A 157 2.16 -0.43 16.88
C ASP A 157 1.42 0.71 16.20
N GLY A 158 0.86 1.60 17.02
CA GLY A 158 0.12 2.76 16.57
C GLY A 158 1.02 3.63 15.70
N GLU A 159 0.84 3.52 14.40
CA GLU A 159 1.45 4.39 13.41
C GLU A 159 0.93 5.82 13.68
N GLY A 160 1.83 6.72 14.10
CA GLY A 160 1.46 8.10 14.40
C GLY A 160 2.20 8.72 15.58
N ILE A 161 1.65 9.84 16.06
CA ILE A 161 2.26 10.69 17.09
C ILE A 161 2.56 9.96 18.41
N VAL A 162 1.79 8.90 18.73
CA VAL A 162 1.94 8.13 19.97
C VAL A 162 3.21 7.28 19.99
N SER A 163 3.60 6.66 18.86
CA SER A 163 4.83 5.86 18.80
C SER A 163 6.08 6.73 18.88
N ALA A 164 6.05 7.90 18.24
CA ALA A 164 7.13 8.88 18.34
C ALA A 164 7.29 9.42 19.78
N VAL A 165 6.18 9.66 20.49
CA VAL A 165 6.24 10.06 21.91
C VAL A 165 6.74 8.92 22.79
N ARG A 166 6.33 7.66 22.54
CA ARG A 166 6.83 6.49 23.29
C ARG A 166 8.35 6.32 23.18
N GLY A 167 8.95 6.59 22.02
CA GLY A 167 10.40 6.51 21.83
C GLY A 167 11.21 7.57 22.59
N VAL A 168 10.55 8.59 23.14
CA VAL A 168 11.17 9.71 23.87
C VAL A 168 10.94 9.61 25.38
N LEU A 169 10.06 8.71 25.84
CA LEU A 169 9.76 8.53 27.26
C LEU A 169 10.95 7.94 28.04
N SER A 170 11.00 8.21 29.35
CA SER A 170 11.90 7.53 30.28
C SER A 170 11.48 6.07 30.54
N GLU A 171 12.34 5.30 31.21
CA GLU A 171 12.09 3.89 31.58
C GLU A 171 10.79 3.70 32.38
N ASN A 172 10.42 4.68 33.21
CA ASN A 172 9.18 4.67 34.00
C ASN A 172 8.07 5.56 33.41
N GLY A 173 8.25 6.06 32.19
CA GLY A 173 7.30 6.94 31.53
C GLY A 173 6.09 6.21 30.96
N ARG A 174 4.91 6.85 30.99
CA ARG A 174 3.68 6.32 30.40
C ARG A 174 2.95 7.38 29.60
N VAL A 175 2.45 6.98 28.42
CA VAL A 175 1.53 7.80 27.60
C VAL A 175 0.17 7.12 27.49
N ILE A 176 -0.89 7.91 27.66
CA ILE A 176 -2.28 7.49 27.52
C ILE A 176 -2.96 8.43 26.53
N GLU A 177 -3.66 7.83 25.57
CA GLU A 177 -4.42 8.56 24.58
C GLU A 177 -5.87 8.80 25.05
N TYR A 178 -6.34 10.04 24.90
CA TYR A 178 -7.71 10.43 25.21
C TYR A 178 -8.40 10.94 23.93
N ALA A 179 -9.04 10.02 23.19
CA ALA A 179 -9.66 10.35 21.91
C ALA A 179 -10.82 11.35 22.03
N ARG A 180 -11.61 11.28 23.11
CA ARG A 180 -12.77 12.18 23.33
C ARG A 180 -12.39 13.65 23.32
N THR A 181 -11.21 13.98 23.83
CA THR A 181 -10.68 15.35 23.92
C THR A 181 -9.50 15.58 22.99
N ASN A 182 -9.21 14.63 22.09
CA ASN A 182 -8.04 14.60 21.22
C ASN A 182 -6.75 15.04 21.94
N SER A 183 -6.45 14.41 23.08
CA SER A 183 -5.35 14.82 23.95
C SER A 183 -4.49 13.65 24.38
N LEU A 184 -3.19 13.88 24.53
CA LEU A 184 -2.24 12.93 25.09
C LEU A 184 -1.98 13.27 26.55
N VAL A 185 -2.15 12.28 27.42
CA VAL A 185 -1.78 12.37 28.84
C VAL A 185 -0.44 11.67 28.99
N VAL A 186 0.58 12.43 29.38
CA VAL A 186 1.96 11.93 29.51
C VAL A 186 2.39 12.05 30.96
N THR A 187 2.85 10.94 31.52
CA THR A 187 3.41 10.83 32.88
C THR A 187 4.88 10.47 32.74
N ASP A 188 5.78 11.37 33.15
CA ASP A 188 7.23 11.15 33.05
C ASP A 188 8.01 12.05 34.02
N VAL A 189 9.33 11.93 34.01
CA VAL A 189 10.29 12.75 34.77
C VAL A 189 10.28 14.19 34.24
N PRO A 190 10.37 15.22 35.11
CA PRO A 190 10.42 16.63 34.74
C PRO A 190 11.44 16.98 33.64
N SER A 191 12.58 16.29 33.61
CA SER A 191 13.66 16.51 32.64
C SER A 191 13.28 16.14 31.20
N GLN A 192 12.35 15.20 30.98
CA GLN A 192 11.97 14.73 29.64
C GLN A 192 10.89 15.60 28.97
N PHE A 193 10.12 16.37 29.74
CA PHE A 193 9.00 17.14 29.19
C PHE A 193 9.39 18.17 28.13
N GLY A 194 10.60 18.73 28.20
CA GLY A 194 11.08 19.66 27.16
C GLY A 194 11.23 18.98 25.80
N LEU A 195 11.75 17.75 25.79
CA LEU A 195 11.92 16.98 24.57
C LEU A 195 10.55 16.52 24.03
N ILE A 196 9.69 15.98 24.90
CA ILE A 196 8.32 15.55 24.57
C ILE A 196 7.52 16.69 23.94
N GLU A 197 7.54 17.90 24.52
CA GLU A 197 6.84 19.05 23.98
C GLU A 197 7.36 19.45 22.59
N SER A 198 8.67 19.44 22.39
CA SER A 198 9.27 19.76 21.10
C SER A 198 8.91 18.73 20.01
N THR A 199 8.80 17.45 20.38
CA THR A 199 8.39 16.36 19.49
C THR A 199 6.91 16.50 19.12
N ILE A 200 6.03 16.72 20.10
CA ILE A 200 4.60 16.95 19.85
C ILE A 200 4.41 18.15 18.92
N ARG A 201 5.13 19.26 19.15
CA ARG A 201 5.02 20.46 18.30
C ARG A 201 5.45 20.23 16.85
N ARG A 202 6.43 19.35 16.61
CA ARG A 202 6.89 18.99 15.25
C ARG A 202 5.91 18.08 14.53
N LEU A 203 5.18 17.24 15.27
CA LEU A 203 4.24 16.26 14.72
C LEU A 203 2.81 16.81 14.58
N ASP A 204 2.39 17.72 15.45
CA ASP A 204 1.06 18.33 15.44
C ASP A 204 0.95 19.50 14.45
N VAL A 205 1.23 19.22 13.17
CA VAL A 205 1.16 20.18 12.06
C VAL A 205 -0.03 19.90 11.15
N ARG A 206 -0.52 20.94 10.46
CA ARG A 206 -1.65 20.80 9.53
C ARG A 206 -1.24 19.98 8.30
N VAL A 207 -2.02 18.94 7.99
CA VAL A 207 -1.85 18.16 6.76
C VAL A 207 -2.48 18.93 5.58
N PRO A 208 -1.75 19.13 4.46
CA PRO A 208 -2.32 19.77 3.28
C PRO A 208 -3.36 18.85 2.62
N GLN A 209 -4.39 19.46 2.04
CA GLN A 209 -5.41 18.78 1.24
C GLN A 209 -5.08 18.94 -0.24
N ILE A 210 -5.31 17.87 -1.01
CA ILE A 210 -5.13 17.87 -2.46
C ILE A 210 -6.48 17.62 -3.13
N LEU A 211 -6.79 18.43 -4.13
CA LEU A 211 -7.93 18.23 -5.02
C LEU A 211 -7.41 17.57 -6.29
N ILE A 212 -7.86 16.35 -6.54
CA ILE A 212 -7.55 15.62 -7.77
C ILE A 212 -8.76 15.76 -8.69
N GLU A 213 -8.55 16.35 -9.86
CA GLU A 213 -9.54 16.45 -10.93
C GLU A 213 -9.05 15.60 -12.11
N VAL A 214 -9.94 14.78 -12.64
CA VAL A 214 -9.69 13.98 -13.84
C VAL A 214 -10.60 14.51 -14.93
N GLU A 215 -10.08 14.69 -16.15
CA GLU A 215 -10.89 15.05 -17.32
C GLU A 215 -10.92 13.85 -18.28
N MET A 216 -12.11 13.29 -18.48
CA MET A 216 -12.35 12.17 -19.38
C MET A 216 -13.18 12.63 -20.56
N LEU A 217 -12.66 12.40 -21.77
CA LEU A 217 -13.35 12.71 -23.01
C LEU A 217 -13.55 11.44 -23.81
N ASP A 218 -14.81 11.03 -23.98
CA ASP A 218 -15.20 9.95 -24.87
C ASP A 218 -15.72 10.54 -26.19
N VAL A 219 -15.21 10.04 -27.32
CA VAL A 219 -15.56 10.52 -28.66
C VAL A 219 -15.90 9.31 -29.52
N ALA A 220 -17.17 9.14 -29.84
CA ALA A 220 -17.62 8.14 -30.81
C ALA A 220 -17.93 8.81 -32.14
N LYS A 221 -17.32 8.31 -33.22
CA LYS A 221 -17.54 8.80 -34.57
C LYS A 221 -17.93 7.66 -35.47
N ASP A 222 -19.14 7.73 -36.01
CA ASP A 222 -19.68 6.76 -36.95
C ASP A 222 -20.03 7.45 -38.27
N THR A 223 -19.81 6.76 -39.38
CA THR A 223 -20.12 7.24 -40.72
C THR A 223 -20.64 6.08 -41.54
N ALA A 224 -21.95 6.07 -41.79
CA ALA A 224 -22.60 5.11 -42.66
C ALA A 224 -22.77 5.72 -44.04
N GLU A 225 -22.25 5.05 -45.07
CA GLU A 225 -22.40 5.45 -46.47
C GLU A 225 -23.06 4.33 -47.25
N LEU A 226 -24.19 4.62 -47.89
CA LEU A 226 -24.91 3.74 -48.78
C LEU A 226 -25.00 4.39 -50.15
N MET A 227 -24.29 3.80 -51.10
CA MET A 227 -24.36 4.16 -52.51
C MET A 227 -24.78 2.92 -53.30
N GLY A 228 -25.76 3.07 -54.18
CA GLY A 228 -26.24 1.95 -54.97
C GLY A 228 -27.17 2.38 -56.08
N VAL A 229 -27.20 1.59 -57.15
CA VAL A 229 -28.14 1.76 -58.25
C VAL A 229 -29.12 0.60 -58.19
N LYS A 230 -30.39 0.89 -57.95
CA LYS A 230 -31.47 -0.08 -58.08
C LYS A 230 -31.99 -0.02 -59.52
N TRP A 231 -31.73 -1.09 -60.27
CA TRP A 231 -32.26 -1.26 -61.61
C TRP A 231 -33.75 -1.63 -61.53
N GLY A 232 -34.58 -0.95 -62.32
CA GLY A 232 -36.00 -1.27 -62.47
C GLY A 232 -36.21 -2.54 -63.30
N ASN A 233 -37.31 -3.26 -63.04
CA ASN A 233 -37.57 -4.59 -63.60
C ASN A 233 -38.11 -4.55 -65.05
N THR A 234 -37.63 -3.63 -65.86
CA THR A 234 -38.15 -3.34 -67.20
C THR A 234 -37.68 -4.40 -68.21
N PRO A 235 -38.58 -5.07 -68.97
CA PRO A 235 -38.18 -6.06 -69.96
C PRO A 235 -37.44 -5.40 -71.12
N VAL A 236 -36.20 -5.82 -71.38
CA VAL A 236 -35.48 -5.46 -72.60
C VAL A 236 -35.97 -6.36 -73.74
N ALA A 237 -36.71 -5.80 -74.70
CA ALA A 237 -37.15 -6.52 -75.88
C ALA A 237 -36.08 -6.46 -76.98
N PHE A 238 -35.55 -7.62 -77.37
CA PHE A 238 -34.63 -7.74 -78.51
C PHE A 238 -35.38 -8.37 -79.68
N SER A 239 -35.66 -7.58 -80.72
CA SER A 239 -36.19 -8.08 -81.99
C SER A 239 -35.05 -8.19 -83.00
N GLY A 240 -34.56 -9.40 -83.23
CA GLY A 240 -33.47 -9.67 -84.17
C GLY A 240 -33.92 -9.58 -85.63
N GLY A 241 -33.09 -8.99 -86.49
CA GLY A 241 -33.36 -8.88 -87.92
C GLY A 241 -33.38 -10.24 -88.64
N SER A 242 -34.46 -10.52 -89.37
CA SER A 242 -34.64 -11.69 -90.23
C SER A 242 -34.15 -11.41 -91.66
N LYS A 243 -33.49 -12.37 -92.30
CA LYS A 243 -33.17 -12.32 -93.75
C LYS A 243 -34.26 -13.04 -94.54
N ARG A 244 -34.80 -12.40 -95.58
CA ARG A 244 -35.66 -13.07 -96.57
C ARG A 244 -34.79 -13.83 -97.59
N GLY A 245 -35.10 -15.10 -97.84
CA GLY A 245 -34.36 -15.96 -98.77
C GLY A 245 -34.58 -15.60 -100.24
N PHE A 246 -33.64 -15.96 -101.11
CA PHE A 246 -33.73 -15.78 -102.57
C PHE A 246 -34.51 -16.93 -103.21
N SER A 247 -35.30 -16.65 -104.25
CA SER A 247 -36.03 -17.68 -105.03
C SER A 247 -35.06 -18.68 -105.68
N PRO A 248 -35.32 -20.00 -105.73
CA PRO A 248 -36.56 -20.71 -105.39
C PRO A 248 -36.68 -21.12 -103.90
N PHE A 249 -35.81 -20.63 -103.02
CA PHE A 249 -35.77 -21.04 -101.60
C PHE A 249 -36.58 -20.12 -100.66
N ASN A 250 -37.45 -19.27 -101.20
CA ASN A 250 -38.34 -18.41 -100.43
C ASN A 250 -39.75 -19.00 -100.36
N PHE A 251 -40.00 -19.84 -99.36
CA PHE A 251 -41.26 -20.57 -99.21
C PHE A 251 -42.42 -19.73 -98.66
N ASP A 252 -42.15 -18.53 -98.12
CA ASP A 252 -43.19 -17.66 -97.55
C ASP A 252 -44.05 -16.96 -98.63
N ASN A 253 -43.51 -16.72 -99.83
CA ASN A 253 -44.20 -15.97 -100.90
C ASN A 253 -44.86 -16.84 -101.99
N ILE A 254 -44.61 -18.16 -102.01
CA ILE A 254 -45.11 -19.06 -103.09
C ILE A 254 -46.58 -19.49 -102.83
N LEU A 255 -47.06 -19.38 -101.59
CA LEU A 255 -48.41 -19.80 -101.21
C LEU A 255 -49.44 -18.66 -101.15
N GLU A 256 -49.01 -17.40 -101.00
CA GLU A 256 -49.93 -16.26 -100.85
C GLU A 256 -50.34 -15.56 -102.15
N ASP A 257 -49.55 -15.66 -103.24
CA ASP A 257 -49.79 -14.87 -104.47
C ASP A 257 -50.26 -15.68 -105.71
N ASN A 258 -50.42 -17.01 -105.61
CA ASN A 258 -50.81 -17.88 -106.74
C ASN A 258 -52.06 -18.75 -106.47
N ILE A 259 -52.99 -18.26 -105.66
CA ILE A 259 -54.32 -18.86 -105.48
C ILE A 259 -55.37 -17.86 -105.97
N ASP A 260 -55.79 -17.99 -107.23
CA ASP A 260 -56.95 -17.26 -107.74
C ASP A 260 -58.20 -17.65 -106.95
N GLN A 261 -59.17 -16.72 -106.82
CA GLN A 261 -60.41 -16.85 -106.03
C GLN A 261 -61.35 -18.01 -106.44
N THR A 262 -60.92 -18.91 -107.33
CA THR A 262 -61.59 -20.16 -107.68
C THR A 262 -60.85 -21.42 -107.18
N GLY A 263 -59.78 -21.27 -106.38
CA GLY A 263 -59.14 -22.39 -105.69
C GLY A 263 -58.44 -23.41 -106.60
N ARG A 264 -58.00 -23.00 -107.80
CA ARG A 264 -57.17 -23.81 -108.70
C ARG A 264 -55.75 -23.25 -108.73
N VAL A 265 -54.77 -24.09 -108.42
CA VAL A 265 -53.35 -23.83 -108.69
C VAL A 265 -53.16 -23.95 -110.19
N ALA A 266 -53.22 -22.82 -110.90
CA ALA A 266 -53.04 -22.78 -112.35
C ALA A 266 -51.60 -23.17 -112.68
N GLY A 267 -51.45 -24.37 -113.26
CA GLY A 267 -50.36 -24.77 -114.14
C GLY A 267 -48.95 -24.52 -113.61
N ALA A 268 -48.30 -25.60 -113.19
CA ALA A 268 -46.85 -25.68 -113.05
C ALA A 268 -46.14 -25.25 -114.35
N ALA A 269 -45.96 -23.95 -114.52
CA ALA A 269 -44.80 -23.37 -115.13
C ALA A 269 -43.91 -23.00 -113.94
N THR A 270 -42.79 -23.69 -113.79
CA THR A 270 -41.59 -23.07 -113.25
C THR A 270 -41.22 -21.96 -114.24
N ASP A 271 -42.01 -20.89 -114.24
CA ASP A 271 -41.64 -19.67 -114.91
C ASP A 271 -40.48 -19.17 -114.08
N PHE A 272 -39.28 -19.46 -114.57
CA PHE A 272 -38.11 -18.73 -114.16
C PHE A 272 -38.45 -17.30 -114.51
N ILE A 273 -39.01 -16.55 -113.56
CA ILE A 273 -39.12 -15.11 -113.67
C ILE A 273 -37.68 -14.68 -113.94
N GLU A 274 -37.41 -14.40 -115.20
CA GLU A 274 -36.18 -13.80 -115.65
C GLU A 274 -36.23 -12.42 -115.02
N ASP A 275 -35.59 -12.33 -113.86
CA ASP A 275 -35.44 -11.15 -113.05
C ASP A 275 -34.61 -10.14 -113.86
N GLN A 276 -35.24 -9.49 -114.83
CA GLN A 276 -34.68 -8.37 -115.60
C GLN A 276 -34.51 -7.10 -114.74
N ASP A 277 -34.65 -7.22 -113.42
CA ASP A 277 -34.27 -6.20 -112.46
C ASP A 277 -33.31 -6.75 -111.38
N LEU A 278 -32.40 -7.65 -111.80
CA LEU A 278 -31.17 -8.02 -111.06
C LEU A 278 -30.18 -6.84 -110.84
N GLY A 279 -30.64 -5.59 -110.99
CA GLY A 279 -29.94 -4.37 -110.60
C GLY A 279 -30.34 -3.87 -109.20
N ASN A 280 -31.45 -4.36 -108.62
CA ASN A 280 -31.92 -3.91 -107.32
C ASN A 280 -32.51 -5.06 -106.50
N ALA A 281 -31.73 -6.14 -106.32
CA ALA A 281 -31.89 -7.05 -105.20
C ALA A 281 -31.60 -6.27 -103.91
N ASP A 282 -32.62 -5.54 -103.47
CA ASP A 282 -32.74 -4.83 -102.23
C ASP A 282 -32.43 -5.87 -101.13
N LYS A 283 -31.16 -5.97 -100.73
CA LYS A 283 -30.71 -6.76 -99.57
C LYS A 283 -31.36 -6.11 -98.37
N ARG A 284 -32.63 -6.44 -98.12
CA ARG A 284 -33.41 -5.95 -96.98
C ARG A 284 -32.85 -6.60 -95.72
N TYR A 285 -31.72 -6.07 -95.28
CA TYR A 285 -31.32 -6.11 -93.89
C TYR A 285 -32.35 -5.27 -93.14
N THR A 286 -33.32 -5.91 -92.50
CA THR A 286 -34.17 -5.19 -91.54
C THR A 286 -33.27 -4.83 -90.36
N ALA A 287 -33.08 -3.53 -90.13
CA ALA A 287 -32.30 -3.05 -88.99
C ALA A 287 -32.94 -3.54 -87.69
N SER A 288 -32.16 -4.25 -86.86
CA SER A 288 -32.60 -4.65 -85.52
C SER A 288 -32.75 -3.40 -84.66
N ASN A 289 -33.94 -3.20 -84.09
CA ASN A 289 -34.17 -2.12 -83.16
C ASN A 289 -34.04 -2.66 -81.74
N VAL A 290 -33.14 -2.08 -80.95
CA VAL A 290 -33.08 -2.29 -79.51
C VAL A 290 -33.80 -1.12 -78.86
N SER A 291 -35.03 -1.34 -78.41
CA SER A 291 -35.83 -0.32 -77.74
C SER A 291 -35.61 -0.39 -76.23
N PHE A 292 -35.15 0.71 -75.64
CA PHE A 292 -35.02 0.89 -74.18
C PHE A 292 -36.23 1.64 -73.61
N GLU A 293 -37.44 1.26 -74.05
CA GLU A 293 -38.67 1.91 -73.63
C GLU A 293 -38.96 1.55 -72.17
N GLY A 294 -38.94 2.55 -71.29
CA GLY A 294 -39.23 2.39 -69.86
C GLY A 294 -38.02 2.09 -68.95
N LEU A 295 -36.78 2.18 -69.44
CA LEU A 295 -35.59 1.98 -68.59
C LEU A 295 -35.63 2.92 -67.37
N THR A 296 -35.88 2.32 -66.21
CA THR A 296 -35.96 3.04 -64.94
C THR A 296 -34.81 2.58 -64.05
N PHE A 297 -34.05 3.52 -63.50
CA PHE A 297 -33.07 3.24 -62.46
C PHE A 297 -33.22 4.26 -61.34
N LEU A 298 -33.00 3.80 -60.11
CA LEU A 298 -33.06 4.64 -58.92
C LEU A 298 -31.68 4.62 -58.27
N VAL A 299 -31.02 5.77 -58.29
CA VAL A 299 -29.74 5.94 -57.61
C VAL A 299 -29.99 6.34 -56.16
N GLN A 300 -29.50 5.52 -55.24
CA GLN A 300 -29.59 5.76 -53.80
C GLN A 300 -28.23 6.25 -53.31
N PHE A 301 -28.25 7.42 -52.70
CA PHE A 301 -27.13 7.95 -51.94
C PHE A 301 -27.64 8.32 -50.55
N LEU A 302 -27.04 7.73 -49.53
CA LEU A 302 -27.26 8.09 -48.14
C LEU A 302 -25.91 8.15 -47.45
N ARG A 303 -25.64 9.28 -46.81
CA ARG A 303 -24.49 9.44 -45.94
C ARG A 303 -24.98 9.90 -44.59
N THR A 304 -24.89 9.04 -43.60
CA THR A 304 -25.20 9.34 -42.20
C THR A 304 -23.90 9.53 -41.46
N LYS A 305 -23.79 10.62 -40.71
CA LYS A 305 -22.65 10.91 -39.86
C LYS A 305 -23.15 11.08 -38.43
N SER A 306 -22.62 10.29 -37.51
CA SER A 306 -22.92 10.39 -36.08
C SER A 306 -21.63 10.75 -35.35
N ASP A 307 -21.62 11.91 -34.71
CA ASP A 307 -20.50 12.39 -33.89
C ASP A 307 -21.02 12.55 -32.45
N THR A 308 -20.60 11.67 -31.54
CA THR A 308 -20.90 11.74 -30.10
C THR A 308 -19.66 12.17 -29.35
N ARG A 309 -19.81 13.14 -28.43
CA ARG A 309 -18.75 13.61 -27.54
C ARG A 309 -19.29 13.64 -26.12
N SER A 310 -18.71 12.85 -25.22
CA SER A 310 -19.02 12.85 -23.79
C SER A 310 -17.82 13.36 -23.02
N LEU A 311 -18.07 14.24 -22.04
CA LEU A 311 -17.05 14.83 -21.18
C LEU A 311 -17.44 14.56 -19.73
N ALA A 312 -16.56 13.92 -18.98
CA ALA A 312 -16.71 13.71 -17.55
C ALA A 312 -15.55 14.38 -16.79
N ARG A 313 -15.88 15.06 -15.69
CA ARG A 313 -14.91 15.72 -14.80
C ARG A 313 -15.10 15.31 -13.35
N PRO A 314 -14.78 14.07 -12.96
CA PRO A 314 -14.80 13.68 -11.56
C PRO A 314 -13.70 14.42 -10.79
N ARG A 315 -14.04 14.81 -9.56
CA ARG A 315 -13.12 15.48 -8.63
C ARG A 315 -13.22 14.83 -7.26
N ILE A 316 -12.08 14.65 -6.60
CA ILE A 316 -12.00 14.12 -5.23
C ILE A 316 -11.02 14.95 -4.42
N LEU A 317 -11.39 15.25 -3.18
CA LEU A 317 -10.54 15.95 -2.22
C LEU A 317 -10.05 14.91 -1.21
N THR A 318 -8.73 14.81 -1.06
CA THR A 318 -8.11 13.89 -0.09
C THR A 318 -7.02 14.61 0.71
N LEU A 319 -6.67 14.05 1.88
CA LEU A 319 -5.51 14.47 2.65
C LEU A 319 -4.22 13.94 1.99
N ASN A 320 -3.12 14.65 2.20
CA ASN A 320 -1.82 14.19 1.72
C ASN A 320 -1.45 12.84 2.36
N ASN A 321 -0.97 11.90 1.55
CA ASN A 321 -0.68 10.50 1.90
C ASN A 321 -1.89 9.65 2.33
N GLU A 322 -3.12 10.10 2.11
CA GLU A 322 -4.31 9.26 2.26
C GLU A 322 -4.82 8.78 0.90
N THR A 323 -5.02 7.47 0.77
CA THR A 323 -5.58 6.85 -0.43
C THR A 323 -7.03 7.28 -0.61
N ALA A 324 -7.33 7.79 -1.80
CA ALA A 324 -8.69 8.13 -2.20
C ALA A 324 -9.03 7.46 -3.53
N GLU A 325 -10.26 6.98 -3.67
CA GLU A 325 -10.69 6.20 -4.82
C GLU A 325 -11.90 6.85 -5.49
N ILE A 326 -11.87 6.93 -6.83
CA ILE A 326 -12.99 7.34 -7.67
C ILE A 326 -13.46 6.10 -8.45
N ARG A 327 -14.69 5.64 -8.20
CA ARG A 327 -15.34 4.58 -8.99
C ARG A 327 -16.46 5.17 -9.85
N ILE A 328 -16.46 4.82 -11.14
CA ILE A 328 -17.57 5.09 -12.07
C ILE A 328 -18.06 3.72 -12.53
N SER A 329 -19.11 3.19 -11.90
CA SER A 329 -19.72 1.91 -12.27
C SER A 329 -21.10 2.11 -12.88
N THR A 330 -21.49 1.17 -13.73
CA THR A 330 -22.88 0.94 -14.11
C THR A 330 -23.24 -0.42 -13.55
N ASP A 331 -24.20 -0.48 -12.63
CA ASP A 331 -24.63 -1.73 -12.01
C ASP A 331 -25.67 -2.41 -12.92
N GLU A 332 -25.29 -3.52 -13.55
CA GLU A 332 -26.21 -4.37 -14.32
C GLU A 332 -26.46 -5.69 -13.57
N ALA A 333 -27.74 -6.08 -13.46
CA ALA A 333 -28.10 -7.33 -12.83
C ALA A 333 -27.89 -8.50 -13.81
N ILE A 334 -26.94 -9.38 -13.51
CA ILE A 334 -26.74 -10.62 -14.27
C ILE A 334 -27.60 -11.71 -13.63
N GLY A 335 -28.67 -12.12 -14.31
CA GLY A 335 -29.49 -13.25 -13.91
C GLY A 335 -28.75 -14.56 -14.10
N ILE A 336 -28.14 -15.10 -13.05
CA ILE A 336 -27.63 -16.47 -13.05
C ILE A 336 -28.80 -17.45 -12.84
N THR A 337 -29.34 -17.98 -13.93
CA THR A 337 -30.31 -19.08 -13.86
C THR A 337 -29.56 -20.39 -13.59
N SER A 338 -29.57 -20.86 -12.35
CA SER A 338 -29.15 -22.23 -12.03
C SER A 338 -30.31 -23.19 -12.33
N SER A 339 -30.21 -23.92 -13.43
CA SER A 339 -31.14 -25.03 -13.70
C SER A 339 -30.80 -26.20 -12.77
N VAL A 340 -31.61 -26.38 -11.72
CA VAL A 340 -31.61 -27.63 -10.95
C VAL A 340 -32.50 -28.63 -11.68
N THR A 341 -31.89 -29.60 -12.37
CA THR A 341 -32.59 -30.74 -12.94
C THR A 341 -33.08 -31.62 -11.80
N GLY A 342 -34.36 -31.50 -11.43
CA GLY A 342 -35.02 -32.46 -10.55
C GLY A 342 -35.16 -33.79 -11.28
N ALA A 343 -34.46 -34.83 -10.81
CA ALA A 343 -34.69 -36.19 -11.26
C ALA A 343 -36.08 -36.65 -10.77
N ASP A 344 -36.99 -36.83 -11.73
CA ASP A 344 -38.32 -37.41 -11.52
C ASP A 344 -38.16 -38.86 -11.04
N ALA A 345 -38.57 -39.12 -9.80
CA ALA A 345 -38.63 -40.46 -9.24
C ALA A 345 -39.97 -41.08 -9.63
N GLY A 346 -39.98 -41.77 -10.77
CA GLY A 346 -41.09 -42.61 -11.21
C GLY A 346 -41.32 -43.78 -10.25
N THR A 347 -42.58 -43.91 -9.84
CA THR A 347 -43.21 -45.02 -9.10
C THR A 347 -43.07 -46.38 -9.78
#